data_AF-A0A1X9SZ53-F1
#
_entry.id   AF-A0A1X9SZ53-F1
#
_cell.length_a   1.000
_cell.length_b   1.000
_cell.length_c   1.000
_cell.angle_alpha   90.00
_cell.angle_beta   90.00
_cell.angle_gamma   90.00
#
_symmetry.space_group_name_H-M   'P 1'
#
loop_
_entity.id
_entity.type
_entity.pdbx_description
1 polymer ?
#
loop_
_entity_poly.entity_id
_entity_poly.type
_entity_poly.pdbx_seq_one_letter_code
_entity_poly.pdbx_strand_id
1 'polypeptide(L)'
;MIIIGSDLIAYEPVFLSKFDPKNLNPKCNFIVVSNIKEALIANANGVKFIVCDTIKLAKKLQKLANNYLFDSKIALIINSDNELEKAAKKQIDAVIYLGAIRG
;
A
#
# COMPACT_ATOMS: atom_id res chain seq x y z
N MET A 1 -9.29 3.89 -7.39
CA MET A 1 -8.68 3.93 -6.05
C MET A 1 -9.47 3.03 -5.12
N ILE A 2 -8.79 2.22 -4.31
CA ILE A 2 -9.36 1.33 -3.29
C ILE A 2 -9.29 2.05 -1.94
N ILE A 3 -10.34 1.95 -1.14
CA ILE A 3 -10.40 2.55 0.20
C ILE A 3 -10.65 1.43 1.20
N ILE A 4 -9.76 1.29 2.18
CA ILE A 4 -9.82 0.25 3.21
C ILE A 4 -9.87 0.94 4.58
N GLY A 5 -10.88 0.62 5.39
CA GLY A 5 -10.94 1.10 6.77
C GLY A 5 -11.78 2.34 7.05
N SER A 6 -12.54 2.82 6.06
CA SER A 6 -13.53 3.87 6.30
C SER A 6 -14.76 3.28 6.98
N ASP A 7 -15.33 3.96 7.99
CA ASP A 7 -16.57 3.55 8.65
C ASP A 7 -17.78 3.49 7.70
N LEU A 8 -17.66 4.10 6.52
CA LEU A 8 -18.68 4.11 5.46
C LEU A 8 -18.60 2.89 4.53
N ILE A 9 -17.57 2.06 4.66
CA ILE A 9 -17.26 0.95 3.74
C ILE A 9 -16.97 -0.30 4.56
N ALA A 10 -17.70 -1.39 4.35
CA ALA A 10 -17.36 -2.66 4.97
C ALA A 10 -15.93 -3.09 4.60
N TYR A 11 -15.10 -3.36 5.60
CA TYR A 11 -13.71 -3.77 5.41
C TYR A 11 -13.34 -4.92 6.34
N GLU A 12 -12.43 -5.76 5.86
CA GLU A 12 -11.74 -6.74 6.71
C GLU A 12 -10.52 -6.09 7.35
N PRO A 13 -10.15 -6.48 8.59
CA PRO A 13 -8.95 -5.98 9.23
C PRO A 13 -7.71 -6.27 8.38
N VAL A 14 -6.83 -5.27 8.31
CA VAL A 14 -5.60 -5.33 7.54
C VAL A 14 -4.46 -5.78 8.45
N PHE A 15 -3.85 -6.91 8.12
CA PHE A 15 -2.61 -7.36 8.78
C PHE A 15 -1.42 -6.95 7.93
N LEU A 16 -0.60 -6.05 8.46
CA LEU A 16 0.60 -5.57 7.80
C LEU A 16 1.77 -6.49 8.14
N SER A 17 2.50 -6.93 7.13
CA SER A 17 3.80 -7.58 7.31
C SER A 17 4.92 -6.63 6.91
N LYS A 18 6.02 -6.65 7.65
CA LYS A 18 7.23 -5.93 7.25
C LYS A 18 7.88 -6.65 6.07
N PHE A 19 8.52 -5.89 5.19
CA PHE A 19 9.34 -6.48 4.13
C PHE A 19 10.47 -7.31 4.72
N ASP A 20 10.49 -8.62 4.42
CA ASP A 20 11.60 -9.52 4.70
C ASP A 20 11.96 -10.27 3.40
N PRO A 21 13.12 -9.99 2.79
CA PRO A 21 13.49 -10.59 1.51
C PRO A 21 13.65 -12.11 1.57
N LYS A 22 13.85 -12.71 2.76
CA LYS A 22 13.99 -14.16 2.93
C LYS A 22 12.67 -14.87 3.17
N ASN A 23 11.67 -14.15 3.67
CA ASN A 23 10.38 -14.70 4.10
C ASN A 23 9.20 -13.96 3.46
N LEU A 24 9.35 -13.49 2.22
CA LEU A 24 8.25 -12.85 1.51
C LEU A 24 7.25 -13.91 1.09
N ASN A 25 6.26 -14.15 1.96
CA ASN A 25 5.21 -15.11 1.72
C ASN A 25 4.17 -14.48 0.77
N PRO A 26 3.88 -15.07 -0.40
CA PRO A 26 2.84 -14.56 -1.31
C PRO A 26 1.43 -14.56 -0.68
N LYS A 27 1.22 -15.25 0.45
CA LYS A 27 -0.02 -15.16 1.24
C LYS A 27 -0.18 -13.83 1.99
N CYS A 28 0.89 -13.06 2.18
CA CYS A 28 0.82 -11.76 2.82
C CYS A 28 0.34 -10.72 1.80
N ASN A 29 -0.94 -10.34 1.90
CA ASN A 29 -1.57 -9.40 0.98
C ASN A 29 -1.01 -7.98 1.10
N PHE A 30 -0.46 -7.59 2.25
CA PHE A 30 -0.01 -6.23 2.54
C PHE A 30 1.43 -6.24 3.08
N ILE A 31 2.39 -5.73 2.31
CA ILE A 31 3.79 -5.60 2.72
C ILE A 31 4.17 -4.13 2.85
N VAL A 32 4.66 -3.74 4.03
CA VAL A 32 5.19 -2.39 4.27
C VAL A 32 6.62 -2.29 3.72
N VAL A 33 6.86 -1.27 2.90
CA VAL A 33 8.16 -0.98 2.28
C VAL A 33 8.62 0.43 2.60
N SER A 34 9.93 0.63 2.65
CA SER A 34 10.58 1.91 2.97
C SER A 34 11.30 2.54 1.78
N ASN A 35 11.51 1.79 0.68
CA ASN A 35 12.25 2.27 -0.48
C ASN A 35 11.83 1.56 -1.79
N ILE A 36 12.34 2.07 -2.92
CA ILE A 36 12.03 1.57 -4.26
C ILE A 36 12.49 0.12 -4.46
N LYS A 37 13.65 -0.25 -3.90
CA LYS A 37 14.20 -1.61 -4.04
C LYS A 37 13.27 -2.64 -3.40
N GLU A 38 12.78 -2.38 -2.20
CA GLU A 38 11.82 -3.24 -1.50
C GLU A 38 10.51 -3.36 -2.26
N ALA A 39 9.99 -2.25 -2.81
CA ALA A 39 8.78 -2.26 -3.62
C ALA A 39 8.93 -3.12 -4.89
N LEU A 40 10.07 -3.02 -5.58
CA LEU A 40 10.35 -3.84 -6.77
C LEU A 40 10.41 -5.33 -6.43
N ILE A 41 11.10 -5.68 -5.34
CA ILE A 41 11.20 -7.08 -4.90
C ILE A 41 9.83 -7.60 -4.44
N ALA A 42 9.04 -6.78 -3.74
CA ALA A 42 7.69 -7.13 -3.31
C ALA A 42 6.78 -7.43 -4.50
N ASN A 43 6.80 -6.57 -5.52
CA ASN A 43 6.05 -6.81 -6.76
C ASN A 43 6.49 -8.10 -7.44
N ALA A 44 7.80 -8.33 -7.57
CA ALA A 44 8.34 -9.55 -8.20
C ALA A 44 7.94 -10.85 -7.46
N ASN A 45 7.60 -10.77 -6.18
CA ASN A 45 7.13 -11.91 -5.38
C ASN A 45 5.60 -12.03 -5.34
N GLY A 46 4.87 -11.26 -6.15
CA GLY A 46 3.41 -11.37 -6.28
C GLY A 46 2.63 -10.78 -5.10
N VAL A 47 3.23 -9.87 -4.32
CA VAL A 47 2.53 -9.17 -3.24
C VAL A 47 1.36 -8.38 -3.82
N LYS A 48 0.18 -8.44 -3.19
CA LYS A 48 -1.01 -7.75 -3.72
C LYS A 48 -0.99 -6.24 -3.46
N PHE A 49 -0.61 -5.82 -2.26
CA PHE A 49 -0.53 -4.43 -1.85
C PHE A 49 0.84 -4.10 -1.28
N ILE A 50 1.50 -3.12 -1.90
CA ILE A 50 2.73 -2.51 -1.40
C ILE A 50 2.34 -1.28 -0.59
N VAL A 51 2.53 -1.37 0.73
CA VAL A 51 2.07 -0.38 1.70
C VAL A 51 3.21 0.59 2.03
N CYS A 52 2.87 1.86 2.11
CA CYS A 52 3.76 2.94 2.51
C CYS A 52 3.08 3.89 3.49
N ASP A 53 3.90 4.53 4.31
CA ASP A 53 3.49 5.44 5.40
C ASP A 53 3.54 6.92 4.98
N THR A 54 4.24 7.24 3.91
CA THR A 54 4.47 8.62 3.46
C THR A 54 3.98 8.86 2.04
N ILE A 55 3.23 9.95 1.85
CA ILE A 55 2.72 10.34 0.53
C ILE A 55 3.82 10.58 -0.51
N LYS A 56 5.01 11.01 -0.07
CA LYS A 56 6.17 11.23 -0.95
C LYS A 56 6.66 9.90 -1.53
N LEU A 57 6.75 8.85 -0.72
CA LEU A 57 7.15 7.52 -1.17
C LEU A 57 6.04 6.92 -2.04
N ALA A 58 4.79 7.00 -1.58
CA ALA A 58 3.61 6.52 -2.32
C ALA A 58 3.57 7.06 -3.75
N LYS A 59 3.75 8.37 -3.93
CA LYS A 59 3.77 9.01 -5.25
C LYS A 59 4.92 8.48 -6.14
N LYS A 60 6.11 8.28 -5.57
CA LYS A 60 7.25 7.74 -6.31
C LYS A 60 6.98 6.30 -6.74
N LEU A 61 6.48 5.48 -5.83
CA LEU A 61 6.16 4.08 -6.09
C LEU A 61 5.02 3.95 -7.09
N GLN A 62 3.97 4.78 -7.01
CA GLN A 62 2.88 4.79 -7.98
C GLN A 62 3.38 5.11 -9.40
N LYS A 63 4.29 6.07 -9.53
CA LYS A 63 4.90 6.38 -10.83
C LYS A 63 5.69 5.19 -11.37
N LEU A 64 6.44 4.50 -10.52
CA LEU A 64 7.13 3.26 -10.91
C LEU A 64 6.13 2.17 -11.31
N ALA A 65 5.09 1.94 -10.50
CA ALA A 65 4.06 0.94 -10.75
C ALA A 65 3.38 1.14 -12.10
N ASN A 66 3.05 2.38 -12.44
CA ASN A 66 2.44 2.71 -13.73
C ASN A 66 3.43 2.53 -14.89
N ASN A 67 4.70 2.90 -14.71
CA ASN A 67 5.72 2.81 -15.76
C ASN A 67 6.16 1.37 -16.05
N TYR A 68 6.23 0.53 -15.01
CA TYR A 68 6.68 -0.85 -15.08
C TYR A 68 5.53 -1.86 -15.05
N LEU A 69 4.28 -1.38 -15.08
CA LEU A 69 3.06 -2.20 -15.07
C LEU A 69 3.05 -3.21 -13.93
N PHE A 70 3.21 -2.73 -12.69
CA PHE A 70 3.17 -3.59 -11.51
C PHE A 70 1.82 -4.32 -11.42
N ASP A 71 1.88 -5.60 -11.06
CA ASP A 71 0.70 -6.38 -10.66
C ASP A 71 0.22 -5.96 -9.26
N SER A 72 1.16 -5.53 -8.40
CA SER A 72 0.88 -4.98 -7.08
C SER A 72 0.23 -3.60 -7.15
N LYS A 73 -0.66 -3.32 -6.20
CA LYS A 73 -1.24 -1.98 -5.99
C LYS A 73 -0.46 -1.21 -4.92
N ILE A 74 -0.28 0.09 -5.11
CA ILE A 74 0.35 0.94 -4.10
C ILE A 74 -0.71 1.43 -3.10
N ALA A 75 -0.48 1.15 -1.82
CA ALA A 75 -1.37 1.52 -0.72
C ALA A 75 -0.70 2.53 0.22
N LEU A 76 -1.38 3.64 0.53
CA LEU A 76 -0.94 4.64 1.50
C LEU A 76 -1.70 4.49 2.82
N ILE A 77 -0.99 4.42 3.94
CA ILE A 77 -1.60 4.51 5.28
C ILE A 77 -2.03 5.95 5.52
N ILE A 78 -3.28 6.15 5.94
CA ILE A 78 -3.86 7.46 6.22
C ILE A 78 -4.56 7.50 7.58
N ASN A 79 -4.63 8.71 8.16
CA ASN A 79 -5.32 8.95 9.44
C ASN A 79 -6.56 9.84 9.32
N SER A 80 -6.76 10.49 8.17
CA SER A 80 -7.86 11.45 8.00
C SER A 80 -8.31 11.57 6.55
N ASP A 81 -9.52 12.07 6.35
CA ASP A 81 -10.09 12.30 5.02
C ASP A 81 -9.34 13.37 4.22
N ASN A 82 -8.68 14.30 4.91
CA ASN A 82 -7.77 15.25 4.26
C ASN A 82 -6.59 14.54 3.57
N GLU A 83 -6.12 13.42 4.11
CA GLU A 83 -5.08 12.60 3.47
C GLU A 83 -5.64 11.74 2.35
N LEU A 84 -6.89 11.26 2.48
CA LEU A 84 -7.63 10.59 1.40
C LEU A 84 -7.68 11.47 0.14
N GLU A 85 -8.10 12.72 0.28
CA GLU A 85 -8.14 13.67 -0.85
C GLU A 85 -6.76 13.90 -1.46
N LYS A 86 -5.73 14.01 -0.61
CA LYS A 86 -4.34 14.16 -1.09
C LYS A 86 -3.89 12.93 -1.87
N ALA A 87 -4.22 11.73 -1.40
CA ALA A 87 -3.92 10.48 -2.10
C ALA A 87 -4.63 10.41 -3.46
N ALA A 88 -5.91 10.78 -3.51
CA ALA A 88 -6.69 10.86 -4.75
C ALA A 88 -6.08 11.86 -5.75
N LYS A 89 -5.70 13.06 -5.30
CA LYS A 89 -5.00 14.07 -6.13
C LYS A 89 -3.63 13.59 -6.64
N LYS A 90 -3.02 12.61 -5.98
CA LYS A 90 -1.75 11.97 -6.40
C LYS A 90 -1.97 10.66 -7.15
N GLN A 91 -3.22 10.28 -7.43
CA GLN A 91 -3.60 9.08 -8.17
C GLN A 91 -3.04 7.79 -7.54
N ILE A 92 -2.99 7.73 -6.21
CA ILE A 92 -2.58 6.51 -5.49
C ILE A 92 -3.65 5.43 -5.67
N ASP A 93 -3.23 4.18 -5.91
CA ASP A 93 -4.13 3.06 -6.17
C ASP A 93 -5.02 2.71 -4.98
N ALA A 94 -4.50 2.77 -3.76
CA ALA A 94 -5.22 2.40 -2.55
C ALA A 94 -4.85 3.26 -1.33
N VAL A 95 -5.78 3.36 -0.38
CA VAL A 95 -5.52 3.90 0.95
C VAL A 95 -5.99 2.93 2.03
N ILE A 96 -5.31 2.95 3.17
CA ILE A 96 -5.62 2.14 4.33
C ILE A 96 -5.72 3.08 5.53
N TYR A 97 -6.90 3.18 6.14
CA TYR A 97 -7.06 3.92 7.39
C TYR A 97 -6.33 3.19 8.52
N LEU A 98 -5.63 3.94 9.37
CA LEU A 98 -4.89 3.38 10.50
C LEU A 98 -5.78 2.55 11.43
N GLY A 99 -7.05 2.93 11.61
CA GLY A 99 -8.02 2.19 12.43
C GLY A 99 -8.34 0.78 11.91
N ALA A 100 -8.08 0.50 10.62
CA ALA A 100 -8.30 -0.83 10.05
C ALA A 100 -7.11 -1.77 10.21
N ILE A 101 -5.95 -1.25 10.59
CA ILE A 101 -4.74 -2.05 10.74
C ILE A 101 -4.81 -2.79 12.08
N ARG A 102 -4.60 -4.11 12.04
CA ARG A 102 -4.48 -4.97 13.22
C ARG A 102 -3.11 -5.64 13.24
N GLY A 103 -2.56 -5.78 14.44
CA GLY A 103 -1.27 -6.42 14.73
C GLY A 103 -1.45 -7.80 15.31
#